data_AF-A0A2B9Q1V9-F1
#
_entry.id   AF-A0A2B9Q1V9-F1
#
_cell.length_a   1.000
_cell.length_b   1.000
_cell.length_c   1.000
_cell.angle_alpha   90.00
_cell.angle_beta   90.00
_cell.angle_gamma   90.00
#
_symmetry.space_group_name_H-M   'P 1'
#
loop_
_entity.id
_entity.type
_entity.pdbx_description
1 polymer ?
#
loop_
_entity_poly.entity_id
_entity_poly.type
_entity_poly.pdbx_seq_one_letter_code
_entity_poly.pdbx_strand_id
1 'polypeptide(L)'
;MKKIMITTLSLGLLLGLSTVVFANTDLKTESYAAELAHFKLTNPNITSSEADSIMKQREELDELYKQVDALELNYGVRVDNTKDPHKEPVHRDDLPKAQRKKCMQLSIKIWDKEIQLLDAQYKAGLIKEDVYTVDKNNFKYFKDKELQELNQ
;
A
#
# COMPACT_ATOMS: atom_id res chain seq x y z
N MET A 1 15.32 -1.42 38.27
CA MET A 1 15.19 -2.26 37.04
C MET A 1 14.49 -1.42 35.98
N LYS A 2 15.16 -1.17 34.84
CA LYS A 2 14.70 -0.25 33.80
C LYS A 2 13.50 -0.84 33.07
N LYS A 3 12.37 -0.13 33.08
CA LYS A 3 11.19 -0.43 32.25
C LYS A 3 11.50 0.07 30.85
N ILE A 4 11.66 -0.83 29.89
CA ILE A 4 11.77 -0.47 28.48
C ILE A 4 10.33 -0.26 28.00
N MET A 5 9.89 1.00 27.98
CA MET A 5 8.71 1.39 27.23
C MET A 5 9.03 1.20 25.75
N ILE A 6 8.40 0.22 25.11
CA ILE A 6 8.31 0.18 23.65
C ILE A 6 7.27 1.24 23.31
N THR A 7 7.74 2.49 23.17
CA THR A 7 6.97 3.55 22.52
C THR A 7 6.69 3.10 21.11
N THR A 8 5.42 2.73 20.89
CA THR A 8 4.67 2.88 19.64
C THR A 8 5.50 3.52 18.53
N LEU A 9 6.01 2.67 17.64
CA LEU A 9 6.50 3.12 16.35
C LEU A 9 5.25 3.58 15.59
N SER A 10 4.91 4.85 15.76
CA SER A 10 4.13 5.60 14.80
C SER A 10 4.81 5.42 13.45
N LEU A 11 4.37 4.40 12.72
CA LEU A 11 4.78 4.14 11.35
C LEU A 11 4.06 5.16 10.45
N GLY A 12 4.26 6.44 10.76
CA GLY A 12 4.23 7.50 9.77
C GLY A 12 5.42 7.25 8.87
N LEU A 13 5.25 6.36 7.89
CA LEU A 13 6.12 6.30 6.73
C LEU A 13 5.85 7.55 5.89
N LEU A 14 6.41 8.66 6.37
CA LEU A 14 6.99 9.70 5.54
C LEU A 14 8.11 9.06 4.70
N LEU A 15 7.72 8.32 3.67
CA LEU A 15 8.55 8.11 2.49
C LEU A 15 7.86 8.85 1.36
N GLY A 16 8.29 10.10 1.20
CA GLY A 16 7.88 10.94 0.09
C GLY A 16 8.38 10.35 -1.23
N LEU A 17 7.46 9.75 -1.97
CA LEU A 17 7.47 9.68 -3.42
C LEU A 17 6.06 10.02 -3.90
N SER A 18 5.86 11.29 -4.24
CA SER A 18 4.70 11.87 -4.93
C SER A 18 3.33 11.29 -4.52
N THR A 19 2.88 11.61 -3.30
CA THR A 19 1.45 11.51 -2.97
C THR A 19 0.71 12.61 -3.69
N VAL A 20 0.36 12.39 -4.95
CA VAL A 20 -0.81 13.10 -5.49
C VAL A 20 -2.02 12.34 -5.00
N VAL A 21 -2.50 12.75 -3.83
CA VAL A 21 -3.81 12.37 -3.29
C VAL A 21 -4.84 13.00 -4.21
N PHE A 22 -5.34 12.25 -5.20
CA PHE A 22 -6.50 12.69 -5.95
C PHE A 22 -7.73 11.98 -5.40
N ALA A 23 -8.46 12.74 -4.59
CA ALA A 23 -9.77 12.39 -4.11
C ALA A 23 -10.72 12.17 -5.29
N ASN A 24 -11.57 11.14 -5.18
CA ASN A 24 -12.66 10.80 -6.07
C ASN A 24 -13.27 12.01 -6.79
N THR A 25 -12.98 12.17 -8.07
CA THR A 25 -13.82 12.89 -9.01
C THR A 25 -14.17 11.93 -10.13
N ASP A 26 -15.46 11.73 -10.37
CA ASP A 26 -16.09 10.80 -11.33
C ASP A 26 -15.76 11.06 -12.82
N LEU A 27 -14.58 11.61 -13.12
CA LEU A 27 -14.06 11.91 -14.46
C LEU A 27 -12.78 11.11 -14.72
N LYS A 28 -12.92 9.78 -14.83
CA LYS A 28 -11.79 8.86 -15.11
C LYS A 28 -10.98 9.25 -16.37
N THR A 29 -11.62 9.87 -17.37
CA THR A 29 -10.97 10.23 -18.64
C THR A 29 -10.06 11.46 -18.54
N GLU A 30 -10.42 12.45 -17.70
CA GLU A 30 -9.58 13.63 -17.47
C GLU A 30 -8.39 13.30 -16.57
N SER A 31 -8.58 12.41 -15.58
CA SER A 31 -7.51 11.85 -14.76
C SER A 31 -6.48 11.12 -15.62
N TYR A 32 -6.94 10.31 -16.57
CA TYR A 32 -6.07 9.53 -17.46
C TYR A 32 -5.13 10.38 -18.31
N ALA A 33 -5.67 11.41 -18.97
CA ALA A 33 -4.86 12.31 -19.79
C ALA A 33 -3.82 13.08 -18.94
N ALA A 34 -4.20 13.47 -17.72
CA ALA A 34 -3.31 14.12 -16.77
C ALA A 34 -2.20 13.17 -16.27
N GLU A 35 -2.52 11.91 -15.98
CA GLU A 35 -1.56 10.90 -15.53
C GLU A 35 -0.56 10.52 -16.62
N LEU A 36 -1.01 10.30 -17.85
CA LEU A 36 -0.11 10.08 -18.99
C LEU A 36 0.79 11.30 -19.23
N ALA A 37 0.25 12.52 -19.14
CA ALA A 37 1.06 13.73 -19.27
C ALA A 37 2.13 13.81 -18.17
N HIS A 38 1.77 13.45 -16.93
CA HIS A 38 2.71 13.38 -15.81
C HIS A 38 3.81 12.32 -16.04
N PHE A 39 3.47 11.12 -16.49
CA PHE A 39 4.47 10.10 -16.82
C PHE A 39 5.40 10.52 -17.95
N LYS A 40 4.89 11.25 -18.95
CA LYS A 40 5.71 11.80 -20.04
C LYS A 40 6.70 12.87 -19.58
N LEU A 41 6.47 13.55 -18.45
CA LEU A 41 7.47 14.46 -17.86
C LEU A 41 8.71 13.71 -17.37
N THR A 42 8.55 12.47 -16.92
CA THR A 42 9.65 11.63 -16.45
C THR A 42 10.26 10.81 -17.59
N ASN A 43 9.43 10.13 -18.37
CA ASN A 43 9.86 9.39 -19.56
C ASN A 43 9.01 9.81 -20.78
N PRO A 44 9.51 10.70 -21.65
CA PRO A 44 8.79 11.14 -22.85
C PRO A 44 8.43 10.01 -23.82
N ASN A 45 9.14 8.88 -23.75
CA ASN A 45 8.96 7.73 -24.63
C ASN A 45 7.98 6.69 -24.08
N ILE A 46 7.39 6.91 -22.90
CA ILE A 46 6.39 5.98 -22.36
C ILE A 46 5.21 5.85 -23.31
N THR A 47 4.83 4.62 -23.60
CA THR A 47 3.68 4.32 -24.45
C THR A 47 2.37 4.47 -23.67
N SER A 48 1.28 4.80 -24.37
CA SER A 48 -0.05 4.82 -23.73
C SER A 48 -0.40 3.47 -23.10
N SER A 49 0.00 2.36 -23.72
CA SER A 49 -0.23 1.01 -23.18
C SER A 49 0.52 0.72 -21.89
N GLU A 50 1.75 1.24 -21.73
CA GLU A 50 2.50 1.09 -20.48
C GLU A 50 1.86 1.94 -19.38
N ALA A 51 1.46 3.17 -19.70
CA ALA A 51 0.72 4.03 -18.78
C ALA A 51 -0.61 3.40 -18.35
N ASP A 52 -1.40 2.89 -19.29
CA ASP A 52 -2.65 2.15 -19.03
C ASP A 52 -2.46 1.00 -18.05
N SER A 53 -1.42 0.19 -18.29
CA SER A 53 -1.10 -0.96 -17.48
C SER A 53 -0.74 -0.55 -16.04
N ILE A 54 0.08 0.49 -15.88
CA ILE A 54 0.48 1.04 -14.58
C ILE A 54 -0.72 1.59 -13.83
N MET A 55 -1.58 2.35 -14.51
CA MET A 55 -2.80 2.90 -13.91
C MET A 55 -3.75 1.80 -13.45
N LYS A 56 -3.97 0.78 -14.27
CA LYS A 56 -4.81 -0.35 -13.89
C LYS A 56 -4.26 -1.09 -12.68
N GLN A 57 -2.95 -1.33 -12.63
CA GLN A 57 -2.31 -1.95 -11.46
C GLN A 57 -2.47 -1.08 -10.20
N ARG A 58 -2.41 0.24 -10.34
CA ARG A 58 -2.67 1.17 -9.24
C ARG A 58 -4.12 1.10 -8.75
N GLU A 59 -5.09 1.09 -9.66
CA GLU A 59 -6.51 0.93 -9.30
C GLU A 59 -6.78 -0.40 -8.56
N GLU A 60 -6.18 -1.50 -9.04
CA GLU A 60 -6.28 -2.81 -8.39
C GLU A 60 -5.67 -2.79 -6.98
N LEU A 61 -4.54 -2.11 -6.80
CA LEU A 61 -3.88 -1.95 -5.50
C LEU A 61 -4.68 -1.08 -4.54
N ASP A 62 -5.23 0.04 -5.01
CA ASP A 62 -6.07 0.93 -4.20
C ASP A 62 -7.33 0.19 -3.69
N GLU A 63 -7.91 -0.69 -4.51
CA GLU A 63 -9.03 -1.54 -4.09
C GLU A 63 -8.63 -2.55 -3.01
N LEU A 64 -7.42 -3.14 -3.08
CA LEU A 64 -6.91 -4.01 -2.01
C LEU A 64 -6.73 -3.24 -0.69
N TYR A 65 -6.22 -2.01 -0.75
CA TYR A 65 -6.10 -1.16 0.45
C TYR A 65 -7.46 -0.82 1.05
N LYS A 66 -8.48 -0.51 0.23
CA LYS A 66 -9.86 -0.32 0.71
C LYS A 66 -10.40 -1.58 1.40
N GLN A 67 -10.10 -2.76 0.86
CA GLN A 67 -10.50 -4.03 1.49
C GLN A 67 -9.81 -4.24 2.84
N VAL A 68 -8.52 -3.89 3.00
CA VAL A 68 -7.83 -3.94 4.29
C VAL A 68 -8.45 -2.96 5.26
N ASP A 69 -8.65 -1.71 4.85
CA ASP A 69 -9.24 -0.68 5.71
C ASP A 69 -10.61 -1.09 6.23
N ALA A 70 -11.48 -1.61 5.37
CA ALA A 70 -12.79 -2.12 5.74
C ALA A 70 -12.68 -3.33 6.70
N LEU A 71 -11.72 -4.23 6.44
CA LEU A 71 -11.50 -5.41 7.28
C LEU A 71 -10.99 -5.02 8.67
N GLU A 72 -10.03 -4.12 8.75
CA GLU A 72 -9.45 -3.63 10.00
C GLU A 72 -10.45 -2.84 10.83
N LEU A 73 -11.30 -2.03 10.19
CA LEU A 73 -12.43 -1.38 10.86
C LEU A 73 -13.42 -2.41 11.44
N ASN A 74 -13.75 -3.44 10.67
CA ASN A 74 -14.66 -4.51 11.11
C ASN A 74 -14.07 -5.33 12.29
N TYR A 75 -12.76 -5.54 12.30
CA TYR A 75 -12.08 -6.27 13.37
C TYR A 75 -11.68 -5.39 14.56
N GLY A 76 -11.93 -4.07 14.47
CA GLY A 76 -11.57 -3.11 15.49
C GLY A 76 -10.07 -2.84 15.59
N VAL A 77 -9.27 -3.29 14.61
CA VAL A 77 -7.85 -2.95 14.48
C VAL A 77 -7.67 -1.48 14.16
N ARG A 78 -8.53 -0.96 13.27
CA ARG A 78 -8.69 0.47 13.05
C ARG A 78 -9.98 0.93 13.73
N VAL A 79 -9.97 2.14 14.27
CA VAL A 79 -11.11 2.76 14.93
C VAL A 79 -11.49 4.06 14.24
N ASP A 80 -12.79 4.28 14.11
CA ASP A 80 -13.36 5.52 13.59
C ASP A 80 -13.72 6.42 14.78
N ASN A 81 -12.73 7.21 15.21
CA ASN A 81 -12.85 8.08 16.39
C ASN A 81 -13.87 9.22 16.19
N THR A 82 -14.41 9.41 14.98
CA THR A 82 -15.52 10.34 14.75
C THR A 82 -16.85 9.78 15.28
N LYS A 83 -16.97 8.45 15.36
CA LYS A 83 -18.16 7.76 15.87
C LYS A 83 -18.04 7.41 17.35
N ASP A 84 -16.85 7.04 17.79
CA ASP A 84 -16.55 6.76 19.19
C ASP A 84 -15.14 7.25 19.55
N PRO A 85 -15.01 8.44 20.15
CA PRO A 85 -13.72 9.08 20.39
C PRO A 85 -12.87 8.40 21.47
N HIS A 86 -13.43 7.42 22.20
CA HIS A 86 -12.74 6.72 23.29
C HIS A 86 -12.48 5.24 22.97
N LYS A 87 -12.82 4.79 21.76
CA LYS A 87 -12.58 3.40 21.36
C LYS A 87 -11.11 3.20 21.05
N GLU A 88 -10.45 2.35 21.83
CA GLU A 88 -9.08 1.95 21.57
C GLU A 88 -9.02 0.87 20.46
N PRO A 89 -8.03 0.92 19.57
CA PRO A 89 -7.82 -0.12 18.57
C PRO A 89 -7.36 -1.44 19.22
N VAL A 90 -7.82 -2.55 18.65
CA VAL A 90 -7.37 -3.89 19.01
C VAL A 90 -6.06 -4.18 18.29
N HIS A 91 -5.05 -4.66 19.01
CA HIS A 91 -3.83 -5.08 18.35
C HIS A 91 -4.11 -6.29 17.46
N ARG A 92 -3.54 -6.33 16.26
CA ARG A 92 -3.72 -7.44 15.30
C ARG A 92 -3.40 -8.80 15.91
N ASP A 93 -2.43 -8.84 16.83
CA ASP A 93 -2.04 -10.06 17.54
C ASP A 93 -3.00 -10.53 18.63
N ASP A 94 -3.97 -9.70 19.00
CA ASP A 94 -5.02 -10.06 19.95
C ASP A 94 -6.26 -10.61 19.21
N LEU A 95 -6.29 -10.52 17.88
CA LEU A 95 -7.39 -11.06 17.08
C LEU A 95 -7.43 -12.60 17.12
N PRO A 96 -8.64 -13.19 17.06
CA PRO A 96 -8.82 -14.61 16.80
C PRO A 96 -8.00 -15.09 15.59
N LYS A 97 -7.43 -16.31 15.67
CA LYS A 97 -6.53 -16.86 14.64
C LYS A 97 -7.10 -16.75 13.22
N ALA A 98 -8.40 -16.99 13.04
CA ALA A 98 -9.05 -16.90 11.73
C ALA A 98 -9.10 -15.46 11.17
N GLN A 99 -9.28 -14.45 12.01
CA GLN A 99 -9.31 -13.04 11.61
C GLN A 99 -7.90 -12.56 11.28
N ARG A 100 -6.93 -12.86 12.15
CA ARG A 100 -5.51 -12.56 11.91
C ARG A 100 -5.01 -13.15 10.60
N LYS A 101 -5.34 -14.41 10.32
CA LYS A 101 -5.02 -15.09 9.07
C LYS A 101 -5.58 -14.36 7.85
N LYS A 102 -6.83 -13.86 7.92
CA LYS A 102 -7.43 -13.09 6.82
C LYS A 102 -6.70 -11.77 6.58
N CYS A 103 -6.33 -11.05 7.64
CA CYS A 103 -5.51 -9.86 7.53
C CYS A 103 -4.17 -10.17 6.85
N MET A 104 -3.46 -11.20 7.30
CA MET A 104 -2.16 -11.62 6.74
C MET A 104 -2.26 -11.97 5.26
N GLN A 105 -3.27 -12.76 4.88
CA GLN A 105 -3.48 -13.12 3.48
C GLN A 105 -3.74 -11.89 2.59
N LEU A 106 -4.43 -10.87 3.10
CA LEU A 106 -4.69 -9.65 2.35
C LEU A 106 -3.45 -8.75 2.29
N SER A 107 -2.69 -8.61 3.38
CA SER A 107 -1.41 -7.91 3.41
C SER A 107 -0.40 -8.52 2.42
N ILE A 108 -0.30 -9.86 2.36
CA ILE A 108 0.57 -10.54 1.38
C ILE A 108 0.18 -10.20 -0.07
N LYS A 109 -1.12 -10.16 -0.37
CA LYS A 109 -1.61 -9.79 -1.72
C LYS A 109 -1.27 -8.34 -2.07
N ILE A 110 -1.36 -7.42 -1.10
CA ILE A 110 -0.95 -6.03 -1.28
C ILE A 110 0.54 -5.97 -1.62
N TRP A 111 1.40 -6.61 -0.82
CA TRP A 111 2.85 -6.60 -1.09
C TRP A 111 3.20 -7.19 -2.45
N ASP A 112 2.49 -8.24 -2.89
CA ASP A 112 2.64 -8.78 -4.24
C ASP A 112 2.28 -7.78 -5.33
N LYS A 113 1.24 -6.97 -5.12
CA LYS A 113 0.81 -5.93 -6.07
C LYS A 113 1.71 -4.70 -6.04
N GLU A 114 2.20 -4.29 -4.88
CA GLU A 114 3.20 -3.23 -4.75
C GLU A 114 4.47 -3.59 -5.54
N ILE A 115 4.97 -4.83 -5.42
CA ILE A 115 6.13 -5.29 -6.19
C ILE A 115 5.84 -5.29 -7.70
N GLN A 116 4.64 -5.71 -8.12
CA GLN A 116 4.26 -5.71 -9.55
C GLN A 116 4.17 -4.30 -10.12
N LEU A 117 3.57 -3.37 -9.39
CA LEU A 117 3.48 -1.96 -9.76
C LEU A 117 4.86 -1.33 -9.85
N LEU A 118 5.72 -1.58 -8.85
CA LEU A 118 7.09 -1.09 -8.82
C LEU A 118 7.91 -1.65 -10.00
N ASP A 119 7.74 -2.93 -10.34
CA ASP A 119 8.36 -3.55 -11.51
C ASP A 119 7.90 -2.90 -12.82
N ALA A 120 6.61 -2.55 -12.94
CA ALA A 120 6.07 -1.88 -14.12
C ALA A 120 6.61 -0.44 -14.25
N GLN A 121 6.63 0.32 -13.14
CA GLN A 121 7.18 1.67 -13.10
C GLN A 121 8.66 1.70 -13.46
N TYR A 122 9.46 0.75 -12.95
CA TYR A 122 10.88 0.66 -13.30
C TYR A 122 11.10 0.34 -14.78
N LYS A 123 10.37 -0.66 -15.31
CA LYS A 123 10.46 -1.01 -16.74
C LYS A 123 10.05 0.14 -17.66
N ALA A 124 9.06 0.93 -17.24
CA ALA A 124 8.61 2.12 -17.95
C ALA A 124 9.55 3.33 -17.75
N GLY A 125 10.67 3.18 -17.04
CA GLY A 125 11.63 4.27 -16.82
C GLY A 125 11.10 5.41 -15.95
N LEU A 126 10.07 5.16 -15.13
CA LEU A 126 9.46 6.17 -14.26
C LEU A 126 10.17 6.31 -12.92
N ILE A 127 10.97 5.32 -12.54
CA ILE A 127 11.77 5.33 -11.32
C ILE A 127 13.20 4.89 -11.63
N LYS A 128 14.14 5.35 -10.82
CA LYS A 128 15.55 5.02 -10.94
C LYS A 128 15.85 3.66 -10.28
N GLU A 129 16.95 3.04 -10.71
CA GLU A 129 17.37 1.71 -10.24
C GLU A 129 17.64 1.66 -8.73
N ASP A 130 18.20 2.73 -8.16
CA ASP A 130 18.46 2.82 -6.72
C ASP A 130 17.16 2.79 -5.90
N VAL A 131 16.17 3.63 -6.27
CA VAL A 131 14.83 3.65 -5.67
C VAL A 131 14.16 2.28 -5.84
N TYR A 132 14.15 1.76 -7.06
CA TYR A 132 13.59 0.45 -7.38
C TYR A 132 14.16 -0.68 -6.50
N THR A 133 15.48 -0.73 -6.35
CA THR A 133 16.16 -1.79 -5.62
C THR A 133 15.85 -1.73 -4.12
N VAL A 134 15.88 -0.52 -3.55
CA VAL A 134 15.57 -0.30 -2.13
C VAL A 134 14.12 -0.68 -1.83
N ASP A 135 13.17 -0.15 -2.60
CA ASP A 135 11.74 -0.37 -2.35
C ASP A 135 11.36 -1.83 -2.58
N LYS A 136 11.89 -2.47 -3.63
CA LYS A 136 11.63 -3.89 -3.91
C LYS A 136 12.13 -4.79 -2.79
N ASN A 137 13.28 -4.48 -2.20
CA ASN A 137 13.82 -5.24 -1.07
C ASN A 137 12.97 -5.04 0.18
N ASN A 138 12.49 -3.82 0.45
CA ASN A 138 11.60 -3.53 1.56
C ASN A 138 10.27 -4.28 1.43
N PHE A 139 9.62 -4.23 0.26
CA PHE A 139 8.35 -4.92 0.05
C PHE A 139 8.48 -6.44 0.16
N LYS A 140 9.57 -7.01 -0.39
CA LYS A 140 9.87 -8.44 -0.20
C LYS A 140 10.07 -8.79 1.27
N TYR A 141 10.84 -7.99 2.01
CA TYR A 141 11.06 -8.21 3.44
C TYR A 141 9.73 -8.23 4.22
N PHE A 142 8.84 -7.27 3.99
CA PHE A 142 7.53 -7.25 4.66
C PHE A 142 6.65 -8.44 4.26
N LYS A 143 6.65 -8.81 2.98
CA LYS A 143 5.93 -9.99 2.49
C LYS A 143 6.45 -11.27 3.15
N ASP A 144 7.76 -11.46 3.19
CA ASP A 144 8.40 -12.66 3.74
C ASP A 144 8.12 -12.78 5.24
N LYS A 145 8.12 -11.65 5.96
CA LYS A 145 7.73 -11.61 7.37
C LYS A 145 6.27 -12.06 7.58
N GLU A 146 5.34 -11.51 6.80
CA GLU A 146 3.92 -11.91 6.85
C GLU A 146 3.71 -13.39 6.49
N LEU A 147 4.46 -13.90 5.51
CA LEU A 147 4.43 -15.32 5.15
C LEU A 147 4.98 -16.21 6.27
N GLN A 148 6.05 -15.78 6.94
CA GLN A 148 6.61 -16.51 8.07
C GLN A 148 5.59 -16.60 9.22
N GLU A 149 4.95 -15.49 9.56
CA GLU A 149 3.91 -15.45 10.61
C GLU A 149 2.68 -16.27 10.23
N LEU A 150 2.26 -16.26 8.96
CA LEU A 150 1.12 -17.04 8.48
C LEU A 150 1.32 -18.56 8.57
N ASN A 151 2.57 -19.02 8.48
CA ASN A 151 2.94 -20.44 8.49
C ASN A 151 3.19 -21.01 9.91
N GLN A 152 3.05 -20.19 10.96
CA GLN A 152 3.15 -20.59 12.37
C GLN A 152 1.77 -20.92 12.98
#